data_AF-A0A7V9EZE3-F1
#
_entry.id   AF-A0A7V9EZE3-F1
#
_cell.length_a   1.000
_cell.length_b   1.000
_cell.length_c   1.000
_cell.angle_alpha   90.00
_cell.angle_beta   90.00
_cell.angle_gamma   90.00
#
_symmetry.space_group_name_H-M   'P 1'
#
loop_
_entity.id
_entity.type
_entity.pdbx_description
1 polymer ?
#
loop_
_entity_poly.entity_id
_entity_poly.type
_entity_poly.pdbx_seq_one_letter_code
_entity_poly.pdbx_strand_id
1 'polypeptide(L)' 'DVEGLAEGDALRMLRAAGLEGTVRERSTDVEKEDGTVLVQRPGAEVEVERGRSVVLIVGRFEEPDPAPDPTPPPTPPVQ' A
#
# COMPACT_ATOMS: atom_id res chain seq x y z
N ASP A 1 -3.40 -12.86 11.33
CA ASP A 1 -3.65 -11.69 10.49
C ASP A 1 -2.44 -10.78 10.55
N VAL A 2 -2.01 -10.20 9.43
CA VAL A 2 -0.90 -9.23 9.39
C VAL A 2 -1.32 -7.86 8.85
N GLU A 3 -2.59 -7.67 8.54
CA GLU A 3 -3.11 -6.36 8.15
C GLU A 3 -3.02 -5.38 9.33
N GLY A 4 -2.64 -4.13 9.05
CA GLY A 4 -2.42 -3.10 10.07
C GLY A 4 -1.11 -3.21 10.85
N LEU A 5 -0.23 -4.17 10.51
CA LEU A 5 1.11 -4.26 11.09
C LEU A 5 2.16 -3.57 10.21
N ALA A 6 3.30 -3.25 10.82
CA ALA A 6 4.47 -2.81 10.07
C ALA A 6 4.95 -3.94 9.15
N GLU A 7 5.44 -3.57 7.95
CA GLU A 7 5.97 -4.52 6.97
C GLU A 7 6.94 -5.54 7.58
N GLY A 8 7.86 -5.07 8.42
CA GLY A 8 8.86 -5.92 9.07
C GLY A 8 8.26 -7.00 9.98
N ASP A 9 7.23 -6.65 10.77
CA ASP A 9 6.53 -7.58 11.66
C ASP A 9 5.68 -8.57 10.85
N ALA A 10 5.00 -8.09 9.81
CA ALA A 10 4.24 -8.91 8.89
C ALA A 10 5.13 -9.98 8.21
N LEU A 11 6.29 -9.57 7.69
CA LEU A 11 7.27 -10.48 7.08
C LEU A 11 7.86 -11.48 8.08
N ARG A 12 8.00 -11.10 9.35
CA ARG A 12 8.46 -12.02 10.40
C ARG A 12 7.40 -13.08 10.70
N MET A 13 6.13 -12.69 10.82
CA MET A 13 5.05 -13.64 11.05
C MET A 13 4.87 -14.61 9.88
N LEU A 14 4.94 -14.13 8.64
CA LEU A 14 4.88 -14.99 7.47
C LEU A 14 6.02 -16.03 7.47
N ARG A 15 7.25 -15.58 7.72
CA ARG A 15 8.40 -16.49 7.83
C ARG A 15 8.25 -17.49 8.98
N ALA A 16 7.76 -17.06 10.14
CA ALA A 16 7.49 -17.95 11.28
C ALA A 16 6.42 -19.01 10.96
N ALA A 17 5.46 -18.68 10.10
CA ALA A 17 4.46 -19.61 9.58
C ALA A 17 4.99 -20.52 8.44
N GLY A 18 6.24 -20.34 8.00
CA GLY A 18 6.81 -21.08 6.87
C GLY A 18 6.26 -20.62 5.51
N LEU A 19 5.86 -19.35 5.43
CA LEU A 19 5.35 -18.68 4.22
C LEU A 19 6.37 -17.66 3.73
N GLU A 20 6.31 -17.36 2.43
CA GLU A 20 7.09 -16.29 1.84
C GLU A 20 6.25 -15.02 1.76
N GLY A 21 6.84 -13.86 2.08
CA GLY A 21 6.16 -12.57 1.99
C GLY A 21 6.68 -11.75 0.82
N THR A 22 5.77 -11.30 -0.05
CA THR A 22 6.07 -10.40 -1.16
C THR A 22 5.48 -9.04 -0.87
N VAL A 23 6.32 -8.01 -0.74
CA VAL A 23 5.89 -6.65 -0.47
C VAL A 23 5.58 -5.92 -1.78
N ARG A 24 4.46 -5.19 -1.81
CA ARG A 24 4.13 -4.21 -2.85
C ARG A 24 3.76 -2.90 -2.19
N GLU A 25 4.44 -1.84 -2.59
CA GLU A 25 4.14 -0.50 -2.06
C GLU A 25 2.95 0.09 -2.82
N ARG A 26 2.09 0.81 -2.10
CA ARG A 26 0.98 1.58 -2.64
C ARG A 26 0.99 2.96 -2.02
N SER A 27 0.98 3.98 -2.85
CA SER A 27 0.90 5.36 -2.39
C SER A 27 -0.42 5.65 -1.67
N THR A 28 -0.30 6.40 -0.56
CA THR A 28 -1.42 6.83 0.28
C THR A 28 -1.16 8.26 0.77
N ASP A 29 -2.24 9.03 0.92
CA ASP A 29 -2.22 10.37 1.50
C ASP A 29 -2.30 10.35 3.04
N VAL A 30 -2.32 9.16 3.65
CA VAL A 30 -2.44 8.98 5.11
C VAL A 30 -1.08 8.65 5.71
N GLU A 31 -0.48 9.60 6.42
CA GLU A 31 0.84 9.41 7.06
C GLU A 31 0.90 8.20 8.01
N LYS A 32 -0.21 7.91 8.71
CA LYS A 32 -0.30 6.74 9.61
C LYS A 32 -0.18 5.40 8.89
N GLU A 33 -0.49 5.37 7.60
CA GLU A 33 -0.43 4.17 6.78
C GLU A 33 0.96 3.92 6.19
N ASP A 34 1.89 4.86 6.34
CA ASP A 34 3.27 4.72 5.87
C ASP A 34 3.97 3.53 6.55
N GLY A 35 4.54 2.64 5.74
CA GLY A 35 5.21 1.42 6.21
C GLY A 35 4.26 0.38 6.83
N THR A 36 2.94 0.60 6.74
CA THR A 36 1.92 -0.29 7.33
C THR A 36 1.24 -1.13 6.25
N VAL A 37 1.01 -2.41 6.54
CA VAL A 37 0.27 -3.31 5.64
C VAL A 37 -1.19 -2.89 5.58
N LEU A 38 -1.60 -2.39 4.41
CA LEU A 38 -2.97 -2.00 4.10
C LEU A 38 -3.84 -3.18 3.70
N VAL A 39 -3.26 -4.08 2.91
CA VAL A 39 -3.99 -5.23 2.36
C VAL A 39 -3.08 -6.45 2.31
N GLN A 40 -3.61 -7.59 2.75
CA GLN A 40 -2.97 -8.89 2.63
C GLN A 40 -3.71 -9.77 1.60
N ARG A 41 -2.96 -10.50 0.77
CA ARG A 41 -3.51 -11.47 -0.18
C ARG A 41 -2.69 -12.77 -0.22
N PRO A 42 -3.30 -13.95 0.01
CA PRO A 42 -4.69 -14.18 0.41
C PRO A 42 -5.00 -13.62 1.80
N GLY A 43 -6.25 -13.19 2.02
CA GLY A 43 -6.67 -12.48 3.23
C GLY A 43 -6.47 -13.28 4.52
N ALA A 44 -6.63 -12.62 5.66
CA ALA A 44 -6.63 -13.29 6.95
C ALA A 44 -7.61 -14.46 6.98
N GLU A 45 -7.28 -15.52 7.73
CA GLU A 45 -8.08 -16.76 7.85
C GLU A 45 -8.11 -17.69 6.63
N VAL A 46 -7.48 -17.33 5.51
CA VAL A 46 -7.31 -18.29 4.40
C VAL A 46 -6.18 -19.26 4.73
N GLU A 47 -6.51 -20.55 4.83
CA GLU A 47 -5.51 -21.61 4.92
C GLU A 47 -4.71 -21.69 3.61
N VAL A 48 -3.41 -21.50 3.72
CA VAL A 48 -2.46 -21.62 2.61
C VAL A 48 -1.51 -22.78 2.87
N GLU A 49 -1.14 -23.49 1.81
CA GLU A 49 -0.10 -24.52 1.90
C GLU A 49 1.23 -23.88 2.34
N ARG A 50 2.02 -24.64 3.11
CA ARG A 50 3.35 -24.19 3.52
C ARG A 50 4.23 -23.98 2.28
N GLY A 51 4.99 -22.89 2.28
CA GLY A 51 5.80 -22.47 1.13
C GLY A 51 5.05 -21.66 0.08
N ARG A 52 3.80 -21.22 0.35
CA ARG A 52 3.12 -20.26 -0.52
C ARG A 52 3.49 -18.82 -0.21
N SER A 53 3.39 -17.99 -1.24
CA SER A 53 3.75 -16.58 -1.20
C SER A 53 2.50 -15.75 -0.86
N VAL A 54 2.60 -14.91 0.17
CA VAL A 54 1.58 -13.95 0.58
C VAL A 54 2.01 -12.57 0.12
N VAL A 55 1.15 -11.90 -0.62
CA VAL A 55 1.36 -10.53 -1.08
C VAL A 55 0.87 -9.56 -0.02
N LEU A 56 1.75 -8.69 0.42
CA LEU A 56 1.47 -7.61 1.37
C LEU A 56 1.51 -6.29 0.61
N ILE A 57 0.41 -5.54 0.65
CA ILE A 57 0.33 -4.21 0.09
C ILE A 57 0.59 -3.23 1.23
N VAL A 58 1.72 -2.54 1.18
CA VAL A 58 2.17 -1.61 2.22
C VAL A 58 1.89 -0.19 1.76
N GLY A 59 1.28 0.61 2.63
CA GLY A 59 1.07 2.03 2.40
C GLY A 59 2.40 2.76 2.39
N ARG A 60 2.61 3.62 1.41
CA ARG A 60 3.72 4.56 1.39
C ARG A 60 3.17 5.96 1.31
N PHE A 61 3.43 6.76 2.33
CA PHE A 61 2.97 8.13 2.34
C PHE A 61 3.69 8.90 1.24
N GLU A 62 2.90 9.43 0.30
CA GLU A 62 3.38 10.39 -0.68
C GLU A 62 2.62 11.68 -0.44
N GLU A 63 3.36 12.79 -0.32
CA GLU A 63 2.73 14.10 -0.30
C GLU A 63 1.96 14.25 -1.62
N PRO A 64 0.65 14.58 -1.57
CA PRO A 64 -0.09 14.81 -2.80
C PRO A 64 0.60 15.94 -3.56
N ASP A 65 1.03 15.64 -4.79
CA ASP A 65 1.55 16.67 -5.68
C ASP A 65 0.53 17.81 -5.72
N PRO A 66 0.96 19.08 -5.55
CA PRO A 66 0.05 20.19 -5.76
C PRO A 66 -0.46 20.05 -7.19
N ALA A 67 -1.78 19.88 -7.32
CA ALA A 67 -2.42 19.75 -8.62
C ALA A 67 -1.89 20.84 -9.56
N PRO A 68 -1.63 20.54 -10.85
CA PRO A 68 -1.19 21.58 -11.78
C PRO A 68 -2.21 22.72 -11.74
N ASP A 69 -1.72 23.96 -11.56
CA ASP A 69 -2.55 25.15 -11.57
C ASP A 69 -3.57 25.07 -12.72
N PRO A 70 -4.85 25.43 -12.49
CA PRO A 70 -5.81 25.46 -13.57
C PRO A 70 -5.32 26.46 -14.62
N THR A 71 -5.05 25.97 -15.84
CA THR A 71 -4.76 26.83 -16.99
C THR A 71 -5.84 27.93 -17.05
N PRO A 72 -5.49 29.23 -17.08
CA PRO A 72 -6.48 30.28 -17.17
C PRO A 72 -7.32 30.06 -18.44
N PRO A 73 -8.66 30.23 -18.38
CA PRO A 73 -9.49 30.10 -19.58
C PRO A 73 -9.00 31.10 -20.64
N PRO A 74 -9.04 30.75 -21.94
CA PRO A 74 -8.64 31.67 -22.98
C PRO A 74 -9.49 32.94 -22.90
N THR A 75 -8.84 34.11 -22.83
CA THR A 75 -9.53 35.40 -22.87
C THR A 75 -10.30 35.51 -24.19
N PRO A 76 -11.62 35.74 -24.18
CA PRO A 76 -12.36 35.96 -25.42
C PRO A 76 -11.86 37.26 -26.09
N PRO A 77 -11.61 37.28 -27.41
CA PRO A 77 -11.26 38.49 -28.10
C PRO A 77 -12.44 39.47 -28.05
N VAL A 78 -12.17 40.71 -27.64
CA VAL A 78 -13.11 41.82 -27.78
C VAL A 78 -13.38 42.06 -29.26
N GLN A 79 -14.64 41.93 -29.67
CA GLN A 79 -15.15 42.35 -30.98
C GLN A 79 -15.90 43.68 -30.83
#